data_AF-A0A024WR32-F1
#
_entry.id   AF-A0A024WR32-F1
#
_cell.length_a   1.000
_cell.length_b   1.000
_cell.length_c   1.000
_cell.angle_alpha   90.00
_cell.angle_beta   90.00
_cell.angle_gamma   90.00
#
_symmetry.space_group_name_H-M   'P 1'
#
loop_
_entity.id
_entity.type
_entity.pdbx_description
1 polymer ?
#
loop_
_entity_poly.entity_id
_entity_poly.type
_entity_poly.pdbx_seq_one_letter_code
_entity_poly.pdbx_strand_id
1 'polypeptide(L)'
;MSKKKRANQQKRKKKTEKKKNVKLQNEKNYNNVESERGGITYSLINDYHDTNFKKNFYIKSIRTDGNCLFRAVSDQLYNHEENYKEIRKKVVEHLLKNEELYKNFIEYDESYKSYIERISLDGTWGGQLELQAVGIMRII
;
A
#
# COMPACT_ATOMS: atom_id res chain seq x y z
N MET A 1 -14.15 -46.62 23.29
CA MET A 1 -13.36 -45.53 22.65
C MET A 1 -14.17 -44.23 22.63
N SER A 2 -13.54 -43.16 23.10
CA SER A 2 -14.14 -42.03 23.86
C SER A 2 -15.00 -41.01 23.07
N LYS A 3 -16.12 -40.59 23.70
CA LYS A 3 -17.01 -39.45 23.36
C LYS A 3 -16.25 -38.14 23.08
N LYS A 4 -14.99 -38.00 23.52
CA LYS A 4 -14.09 -36.86 23.25
C LYS A 4 -13.79 -36.61 21.76
N LYS A 5 -13.70 -37.65 20.91
CA LYS A 5 -13.37 -37.48 19.48
C LYS A 5 -14.50 -36.77 18.70
N ARG A 6 -15.76 -37.10 18.98
CA ARG A 6 -16.94 -36.48 18.32
C ARG A 6 -17.12 -35.00 18.68
N ALA A 7 -16.88 -34.64 19.94
CA ALA A 7 -16.95 -33.25 20.41
C ALA A 7 -15.90 -32.34 19.76
N ASN A 8 -14.68 -32.84 19.53
CA ASN A 8 -13.62 -32.08 18.86
C ASN A 8 -13.87 -31.87 17.35
N GLN A 9 -14.51 -32.82 16.68
CA GLN A 9 -14.89 -32.68 15.28
C GLN A 9 -16.01 -31.64 15.08
N GLN A 10 -16.99 -31.60 15.99
CA GLN A 10 -18.05 -30.58 16.01
C GLN A 10 -17.51 -29.17 16.33
N LYS A 11 -16.54 -29.06 17.25
CA LYS A 11 -15.84 -27.78 17.52
C LYS A 11 -15.04 -27.27 16.33
N ARG A 12 -14.35 -28.16 15.58
CA ARG A 12 -13.62 -27.79 14.36
C ARG A 12 -14.58 -27.30 13.26
N LYS A 13 -15.71 -27.97 13.03
CA LYS A 13 -16.72 -27.55 12.04
C LYS A 13 -17.31 -26.16 12.36
N LYS A 14 -17.69 -25.92 13.63
CA LYS A 14 -18.17 -24.60 14.08
C LYS A 14 -17.12 -23.48 13.91
N LYS A 15 -15.83 -23.79 14.10
CA LYS A 15 -14.73 -22.82 13.89
C LYS A 15 -14.54 -22.50 12.41
N THR A 16 -14.70 -23.47 11.51
CA THR A 16 -14.62 -23.26 10.06
C THR A 16 -15.82 -22.49 9.52
N GLU A 17 -17.03 -22.77 10.02
CA GLU A 17 -18.26 -22.02 9.69
C GLU A 17 -18.18 -20.57 10.18
N LYS A 18 -17.67 -20.34 11.40
CA LYS A 18 -17.45 -18.98 11.91
C LYS A 18 -16.45 -18.20 11.05
N LYS A 19 -15.36 -18.82 10.59
CA LYS A 19 -14.40 -18.19 9.66
C LYS A 19 -15.03 -17.88 8.29
N LYS A 20 -15.86 -18.78 7.75
CA LYS A 20 -16.58 -18.54 6.49
C LYS A 20 -17.60 -17.41 6.61
N ASN A 21 -18.33 -17.34 7.71
CA ASN A 21 -19.30 -16.27 7.96
C ASN A 21 -18.64 -14.90 8.13
N VAL A 22 -17.48 -14.83 8.81
CA VAL A 22 -16.69 -13.58 8.89
C VAL A 22 -16.20 -13.16 7.51
N LYS A 23 -15.73 -14.09 6.68
CA LYS A 23 -15.30 -13.79 5.30
C LYS A 23 -16.46 -13.27 4.43
N LEU A 24 -17.62 -13.92 4.51
CA LEU A 24 -18.84 -13.53 3.80
C LEU A 24 -19.40 -12.19 4.29
N GLN A 25 -19.29 -11.88 5.58
CA GLN A 25 -19.68 -10.57 6.12
C GLN A 25 -18.71 -9.47 5.66
N ASN A 26 -17.41 -9.76 5.62
CA ASN A 26 -16.41 -8.81 5.12
C ASN A 26 -16.57 -8.54 3.61
N GLU A 27 -16.89 -9.57 2.83
CA GLU A 27 -17.19 -9.43 1.39
C GLU A 27 -18.48 -8.62 1.17
N LYS A 28 -19.52 -8.79 2.01
CA LYS A 28 -20.74 -8.00 1.95
C LYS A 28 -20.55 -6.53 2.36
N ASN A 29 -19.65 -6.25 3.30
CA ASN A 29 -19.34 -4.89 3.72
C ASN A 29 -18.54 -4.10 2.66
N TYR A 30 -17.77 -4.78 1.81
CA TYR A 30 -17.06 -4.14 0.69
C TYR A 30 -18.01 -3.75 -0.46
N ASN A 31 -19.10 -4.49 -0.65
CA ASN A 31 -19.99 -4.35 -1.81
C ASN A 31 -21.19 -3.38 -1.59
N ASN A 32 -21.33 -2.75 -0.42
CA ASN A 32 -22.50 -1.93 -0.07
C ASN A 32 -22.27 -0.40 -0.17
N VAL A 33 -21.33 0.06 -1.00
CA VAL A 33 -21.15 1.49 -1.27
C VAL A 33 -21.42 1.75 -2.75
N GLU A 34 -22.68 1.96 -3.08
CA GLU A 34 -23.13 2.44 -4.38
C GLU A 34 -23.68 3.86 -4.18
N SER A 35 -23.01 4.90 -4.70
CA SER A 35 -23.63 5.83 -5.67
C SER A 35 -22.68 6.95 -6.17
N GLU A 36 -22.94 7.34 -7.42
CA GLU A 36 -22.95 8.70 -7.97
C GLU A 36 -21.69 9.58 -7.85
N ARG A 37 -20.60 9.18 -8.52
CA ARG A 37 -19.75 10.05 -9.36
C ARG A 37 -18.59 9.23 -9.92
N GLY A 38 -18.75 8.79 -11.17
CA GLY A 38 -17.61 8.41 -12.03
C GLY A 38 -16.64 7.38 -11.46
N GLY A 39 -17.07 6.13 -11.29
CA GLY A 39 -16.22 4.94 -11.50
C GLY A 39 -15.00 4.71 -10.61
N ILE A 40 -14.84 5.39 -9.47
CA ILE A 40 -13.72 5.13 -8.54
C ILE A 40 -14.26 4.46 -7.28
N THR A 41 -13.81 3.22 -7.00
CA THR A 41 -14.13 2.48 -5.78
C THR A 41 -13.42 3.12 -4.59
N TYR A 42 -14.13 3.96 -3.85
CA TYR A 42 -13.68 4.47 -2.56
C TYR A 42 -14.13 3.51 -1.45
N SER A 43 -13.19 2.89 -0.74
CA SER A 43 -13.51 2.30 0.58
C SER A 43 -13.14 3.31 1.66
N LEU A 44 -14.13 3.75 2.44
CA LEU A 44 -13.89 4.62 3.61
C LEU A 44 -12.97 3.90 4.60
N ILE A 45 -12.03 4.63 5.20
CA ILE A 45 -11.13 4.09 6.22
C ILE A 45 -11.96 3.94 7.51
N ASN A 46 -12.59 2.80 7.70
CA ASN A 46 -13.40 2.50 8.90
C ASN A 46 -12.61 1.80 10.02
N ASP A 47 -11.31 1.56 9.82
CA ASP A 47 -10.50 0.68 10.67
C ASP A 47 -9.38 1.42 11.43
N TYR A 48 -9.48 2.75 11.55
CA TYR A 48 -8.57 3.52 12.40
C TYR A 48 -9.18 3.61 13.81
N HIS A 49 -8.48 3.09 14.83
CA HIS A 49 -8.89 3.10 16.25
C HIS A 49 -8.95 4.51 16.89
N ASP A 50 -9.07 5.58 16.09
CA ASP A 50 -9.13 6.95 16.56
C ASP A 50 -10.54 7.50 16.37
N THR A 51 -11.32 7.48 17.44
CA THR A 51 -12.68 8.03 17.50
C THR A 51 -12.74 9.55 17.30
N ASN A 52 -11.59 10.25 17.37
CA ASN A 52 -11.49 11.68 17.10
C ASN A 52 -11.01 12.01 15.67
N PHE A 53 -10.68 10.99 14.87
CA PHE A 53 -10.21 11.20 13.49
C PHE A 53 -11.39 11.40 12.52
N LYS A 54 -12.08 12.53 12.65
CA LYS A 54 -12.92 13.06 11.55
C LYS A 54 -12.00 13.59 10.45
N LYS A 55 -11.46 12.73 9.60
CA LYS A 55 -10.87 13.16 8.33
C LYS A 55 -11.53 12.41 7.17
N ASN A 56 -11.96 13.19 6.18
CA ASN A 56 -12.58 12.76 4.93
C ASN A 56 -11.56 12.07 4.00
N PHE A 57 -10.82 11.10 4.51
CA PHE A 57 -9.93 10.29 3.69
C PHE A 57 -10.66 9.06 3.20
N TYR A 58 -10.39 8.72 1.97
CA TYR A 58 -10.85 7.51 1.32
C TYR A 58 -9.63 6.72 0.85
N ILE A 59 -9.81 5.42 0.67
CA ILE A 59 -8.83 4.59 -0.03
C ILE A 59 -9.19 4.64 -1.51
N LYS A 60 -8.26 5.09 -2.35
CA LYS A 60 -8.33 4.99 -3.80
C LYS A 60 -7.48 3.81 -4.25
N SER A 61 -8.04 2.98 -5.14
CA SER A 61 -7.26 1.89 -5.77
C SER A 61 -6.21 2.48 -6.72
N ILE A 62 -5.00 1.95 -6.66
CA ILE A 62 -3.83 2.34 -7.48
C ILE A 62 -3.33 1.10 -8.20
N ARG A 63 -2.81 1.25 -9.43
CA ARG A 63 -2.31 0.11 -10.21
C ARG A 63 -1.15 -0.61 -9.49
N THR A 64 -1.22 -1.94 -9.48
CA THR A 64 -0.26 -2.84 -8.82
C THR A 64 0.75 -3.43 -9.82
N ASP A 65 1.56 -2.58 -10.46
CA ASP A 65 2.57 -2.95 -11.46
C ASP A 65 4.01 -2.72 -10.97
N GLY A 66 4.19 -2.63 -9.65
CA GLY A 66 5.48 -2.30 -9.02
C GLY A 66 5.87 -0.83 -9.05
N ASN A 67 5.10 0.01 -9.75
CA ASN A 67 5.21 1.47 -9.69
C ASN A 67 4.24 2.09 -8.67
N CYS A 68 3.53 1.29 -7.88
CA CYS A 68 2.41 1.72 -7.06
C CYS A 68 2.75 2.88 -6.10
N LEU A 69 3.95 2.91 -5.51
CA LEU A 69 4.38 4.04 -4.68
C LEU A 69 4.41 5.35 -5.47
N PHE A 70 5.08 5.36 -6.62
CA PHE A 70 5.21 6.55 -7.47
C PHE A 70 3.87 6.96 -8.10
N ARG A 71 3.01 5.98 -8.41
CA ARG A 71 1.63 6.22 -8.88
C ARG A 71 0.76 6.84 -7.78
N ALA A 72 0.86 6.36 -6.55
CA ALA A 72 0.17 6.94 -5.41
C ALA A 72 0.65 8.38 -5.13
N VAL A 73 1.96 8.64 -5.23
CA VAL A 73 2.50 10.01 -5.14
C VAL A 73 1.98 10.87 -6.28
N SER A 74 1.95 10.36 -7.52
CA SER A 74 1.37 11.06 -8.67
C SER A 74 -0.10 11.42 -8.42
N ASP A 75 -0.87 10.48 -7.87
CA ASP A 75 -2.27 10.71 -7.55
C ASP A 75 -2.45 11.79 -6.47
N GLN A 76 -1.64 11.77 -5.41
CA GLN A 76 -1.73 12.78 -4.36
C GLN A 76 -1.32 14.19 -4.83
N LEU A 77 -0.43 14.30 -5.81
CA LEU A 77 0.06 15.59 -6.33
C LEU A 77 -0.78 16.12 -7.50
N TYR A 78 -1.25 15.24 -8.38
CA TYR A 78 -1.83 15.58 -9.68
C TYR A 78 -3.23 14.99 -9.90
N ASN A 79 -3.76 14.24 -8.95
CA ASN A 79 -5.06 13.55 -9.03
C ASN A 79 -5.16 12.51 -10.17
N HIS A 80 -4.02 12.01 -10.67
CA HIS A 80 -3.91 10.92 -11.63
C HIS A 80 -2.58 10.17 -11.47
N GLU A 81 -2.49 8.93 -11.98
CA GLU A 81 -1.32 8.05 -11.79
C GLU A 81 -0.19 8.26 -12.84
N GLU A 82 -0.46 9.01 -13.91
CA GLU A 82 0.38 9.03 -15.13
C GLU A 82 1.77 9.66 -14.97
N ASN A 83 2.05 10.48 -13.95
CA ASN A 83 3.36 11.14 -13.78
C ASN A 83 4.39 10.26 -13.04
N TYR A 84 4.07 9.00 -12.75
CA TYR A 84 4.90 8.11 -11.93
C TYR A 84 6.35 7.96 -12.44
N LYS A 85 6.59 7.96 -13.76
CA LYS A 85 7.93 7.84 -14.36
C LYS A 85 8.80 9.05 -14.05
N GLU A 86 8.22 10.25 -14.21
CA GLU A 86 8.93 11.50 -13.95
C GLU A 86 9.20 11.67 -12.45
N ILE A 87 8.25 11.26 -11.60
CA ILE A 87 8.46 11.25 -10.15
C ILE A 87 9.59 10.27 -9.79
N ARG A 88 9.60 9.04 -10.32
CA ARG A 88 10.69 8.08 -10.11
C ARG A 88 12.04 8.69 -10.52
N LYS A 89 12.11 9.30 -11.69
CA LYS A 89 13.33 9.94 -12.19
C LYS A 89 13.84 11.02 -11.22
N LYS A 90 12.96 11.93 -10.78
CA LYS A 90 13.30 12.99 -9.81
C LYS A 90 13.79 12.41 -8.48
N VAL A 91 13.11 11.36 -7.98
CA VAL A 91 13.52 10.64 -6.77
C VAL A 91 14.93 10.08 -6.92
N VAL A 92 15.20 9.34 -7.99
CA VAL A 92 16.51 8.74 -8.26
C VAL A 92 17.60 9.82 -8.36
N GLU A 93 17.34 10.92 -9.06
CA GLU A 93 18.27 12.04 -9.17
C GLU A 93 18.56 12.69 -7.82
N HIS A 94 17.56 12.81 -6.94
CA HIS A 94 17.74 13.35 -5.60
C HIS A 94 18.56 12.40 -4.73
N LEU A 95 18.27 11.10 -4.76
CA LEU A 95 19.03 10.09 -4.03
C LEU A 95 20.51 10.13 -4.47
N LEU A 96 20.76 10.10 -5.78
CA LEU A 96 22.10 10.23 -6.37
C LEU A 96 22.88 11.46 -5.88
N LYS A 97 22.23 12.63 -5.80
CA LYS A 97 22.86 13.88 -5.38
C LYS A 97 23.13 13.95 -3.87
N ASN A 98 22.52 13.08 -3.09
CA ASN A 98 22.50 13.16 -1.63
C ASN A 98 22.90 11.83 -0.97
N GLU A 99 23.81 11.07 -1.60
CA GLU A 99 24.24 9.74 -1.14
C GLU A 99 24.57 9.71 0.37
N GLU A 100 25.28 10.70 0.88
CA GLU A 100 25.66 10.80 2.29
C GLU A 100 24.47 10.78 3.26
N LEU A 101 23.29 11.27 2.83
CA LEU A 101 22.07 11.25 3.63
C LEU A 101 21.41 9.86 3.67
N TYR A 102 21.64 9.04 2.65
CA TYR A 102 20.86 7.81 2.42
C TYR A 102 21.68 6.52 2.55
N LYS A 103 23.00 6.57 2.34
CA LYS A 103 23.85 5.36 2.24
C LYS A 103 23.80 4.44 3.46
N ASN A 104 23.60 5.01 4.65
CA ASN A 104 23.53 4.25 5.90
C ASN A 104 22.19 3.49 6.09
N PHE A 105 21.23 3.71 5.20
CA PHE A 105 19.93 3.01 5.21
C PHE A 105 19.84 1.92 4.13
N ILE A 106 20.89 1.72 3.33
CA ILE A 106 20.95 0.61 2.38
C ILE A 106 21.35 -0.67 3.12
N GLU A 107 20.77 -1.79 2.70
CA GLU A 107 21.09 -3.11 3.22
C GLU A 107 22.58 -3.44 3.05
N TYR A 108 23.15 -4.18 4.00
CA TYR A 108 24.59 -4.47 4.03
C TYR A 108 25.10 -5.31 2.85
N ASP A 109 24.21 -6.00 2.13
CA ASP A 109 24.51 -6.84 0.98
C ASP A 109 24.39 -6.10 -0.37
N GLU A 110 24.01 -4.82 -0.36
CA GLU A 110 23.86 -4.01 -1.57
C GLU A 110 24.72 -2.73 -1.49
N SER A 111 25.45 -2.43 -2.56
CA SER A 111 26.15 -1.14 -2.65
C SER A 111 25.16 -0.01 -2.99
N TYR A 112 25.44 1.23 -2.55
CA TYR A 112 24.59 2.38 -2.88
C TYR A 112 24.38 2.53 -4.40
N LYS A 113 25.43 2.31 -5.19
CA LYS A 113 25.34 2.34 -6.66
C LYS A 113 24.36 1.29 -7.19
N SER A 114 24.45 0.04 -6.73
CA SER A 114 23.52 -1.03 -7.11
C SER A 114 22.08 -0.69 -6.72
N TYR A 115 21.89 -0.13 -5.52
CA TYR A 115 20.59 0.34 -5.07
C TYR A 115 19.98 1.36 -6.03
N ILE A 116 20.76 2.38 -6.41
CA ILE A 116 20.34 3.42 -7.34
C ILE A 116 19.99 2.84 -8.71
N GLU A 117 20.84 1.96 -9.25
CA GLU A 117 20.59 1.29 -10.53
C GLU A 117 19.28 0.52 -10.48
N ARG A 118 19.07 -0.28 -9.42
CA ARG A 118 17.86 -1.07 -9.23
C ARG A 118 16.59 -0.21 -9.10
N ILE A 119 16.61 0.83 -8.27
CA ILE A 119 15.43 1.69 -8.06
C ILE A 119 15.13 2.59 -9.26
N SER A 120 16.10 2.79 -10.16
CA SER A 120 15.87 3.48 -11.44
C SER A 120 15.03 2.68 -12.44
N LEU A 121 14.97 1.35 -12.31
CA LEU A 121 14.25 0.49 -13.23
C LEU A 121 12.72 0.62 -13.08
N ASP A 122 12.02 0.58 -14.21
CA ASP A 122 10.56 0.58 -14.24
C ASP A 122 10.01 -0.68 -13.55
N GLY A 123 8.95 -0.51 -12.76
CA GLY A 123 8.35 -1.61 -12.00
C GLY A 123 9.12 -2.04 -10.74
N THR A 124 10.29 -1.47 -10.44
CA THR A 124 10.95 -1.72 -9.16
C THR A 124 10.18 -1.06 -8.02
N TRP A 125 9.85 -1.84 -6.99
CA TRP A 125 9.11 -1.35 -5.83
C TRP A 125 9.95 -0.32 -5.07
N GLY A 126 9.36 0.85 -4.81
CA GLY A 126 9.93 1.82 -3.88
C GLY A 126 9.46 1.56 -2.45
N GLY A 127 10.13 2.19 -1.50
CA GLY A 127 9.82 2.08 -0.08
C GLY A 127 10.01 3.37 0.70
N GLN A 128 10.56 3.24 1.91
CA GLN A 128 10.74 4.35 2.83
C GLN A 128 11.68 5.43 2.28
N LEU A 129 12.77 5.06 1.63
CA LEU A 129 13.76 6.02 1.13
C LEU A 129 13.21 6.87 0.00
N GLU A 130 12.50 6.26 -0.95
CA GLU A 130 11.83 6.99 -2.03
C GLU A 130 10.77 7.93 -1.46
N LEU A 131 10.00 7.49 -0.46
CA LEU A 131 8.98 8.31 0.18
C LEU A 131 9.58 9.48 0.97
N GLN A 132 10.68 9.26 1.69
CA GLN A 132 11.41 10.32 2.37
C GLN A 132 11.97 11.33 1.36
N ALA A 133 12.57 10.83 0.28
CA ALA A 133 13.05 11.68 -0.81
C ALA A 133 11.90 12.52 -1.38
N VAL A 134 10.72 11.92 -1.67
CA VAL A 134 9.51 12.65 -2.11
C VAL A 134 9.13 13.77 -1.14
N GLY A 135 9.20 13.54 0.17
CA GLY A 135 8.88 14.58 1.17
C GLY A 135 9.90 15.71 1.26
N ILE A 136 11.17 15.45 0.94
CA ILE A 136 12.25 16.45 0.98
C ILE A 136 12.34 17.22 -0.34
N MET A 137 12.13 16.54 -1.46
CA MET A 137 12.12 17.16 -2.78
C MET A 137 10.92 18.10 -2.89
N ARG A 138 11.17 19.33 -3.35
CA ARG A 138 10.10 20.21 -3.84
C ARG A 138 9.63 19.69 -5.19
N ILE A 139 8.58 18.88 -5.20
CA ILE A 139 7.98 18.34 -6.43
C ILE A 139 6.90 19.28 -7.01
N ILE A 140 6.47 20.29 -6.24
CA ILE A 140 5.55 21.36 -6.62
C ILE A 140 5.96 22.67 -5.96
#